data_AF-A0A520E5L6-F1
#
_entry.id   AF-A0A520E5L6-F1
#
_cell.length_a   1.000
_cell.length_b   1.000
_cell.length_c   1.000
_cell.angle_alpha   90.00
_cell.angle_beta   90.00
_cell.angle_gamma   90.00
#
_symmetry.space_group_name_H-M   'P 1'
#
loop_
_entity.id
_entity.type
_entity.pdbx_description
1 polymer ?
#
loop_
_entity_poly.entity_id
_entity_poly.type
_entity_poly.pdbx_seq_one_letter_code
_entity_poly.pdbx_strand_id
1 'polypeptide(L)'
;MNKLDAYVSAIELAIQALDSAFIRSNAAETVIPRMPLSERWSLPPAEREAADRAEIASYNVTADHWGARLCLMSAFESLHSALRVISSSRAHSDPHASAWRDATARAAEASRLAQCAAEVLGKPQVLPVAALRPEGDIRPVRPAQAPLAREHTGPVSRPMGL
;
A
#
# COMPACT_ATOMS: atom_id res chain seq x y z
N MET A 1 15.76 -24.64 30.47
CA MET A 1 15.53 -24.00 29.16
C MET A 1 16.86 -23.99 28.42
N ASN A 2 16.94 -24.65 27.27
CA ASN A 2 18.19 -24.67 26.51
C ASN A 2 18.35 -23.33 25.74
N LYS A 3 19.56 -23.00 25.26
CA LYS A 3 19.83 -21.72 24.57
C LYS A 3 19.02 -21.55 23.27
N LEU A 4 18.68 -22.65 22.61
CA LEU A 4 17.87 -22.65 21.40
C LEU A 4 16.42 -22.28 21.72
N ASP A 5 15.82 -22.86 22.76
CA ASP A 5 14.47 -22.52 23.21
C ASP A 5 14.35 -21.03 23.55
N ALA A 6 15.38 -20.49 24.21
CA ALA A 6 15.45 -19.06 24.53
C ALA A 6 15.53 -18.17 23.27
N TYR A 7 16.31 -18.59 22.26
CA TYR A 7 16.44 -17.85 21.01
C TYR A 7 15.16 -17.93 20.16
N VAL A 8 14.54 -19.10 20.07
CA VAL A 8 13.21 -19.28 19.43
C VAL A 8 12.19 -18.37 20.09
N SER A 9 12.08 -18.42 21.42
CA SER A 9 11.15 -17.58 22.19
C SER A 9 11.39 -16.09 21.96
N ALA A 10 12.65 -15.67 21.83
CA ALA A 10 12.99 -14.28 21.54
C ALA A 10 12.54 -13.85 20.14
N ILE A 11 12.68 -14.71 19.12
CA ILE A 11 12.20 -14.41 17.76
C ILE A 11 10.68 -14.36 17.73
N GLU A 12 9.98 -15.28 18.40
CA GLU A 12 8.52 -15.28 18.49
C GLU A 12 7.99 -14.00 19.16
N LEU A 13 8.62 -13.58 20.25
CA LEU A 13 8.29 -12.31 20.90
C LEU A 13 8.53 -11.11 19.98
N ALA A 14 9.63 -11.10 19.23
CA ALA A 14 9.93 -10.04 18.27
C ALA A 14 8.89 -9.97 17.12
N ILE A 15 8.41 -11.12 16.64
CA ILE A 15 7.32 -11.21 15.65
C ILE A 15 6.03 -10.60 16.23
N GLN A 16 5.64 -10.99 17.45
CA GLN A 16 4.45 -10.45 18.12
C GLN A 16 4.55 -8.92 18.33
N ALA A 17 5.72 -8.44 18.73
CA ALA A 17 5.96 -7.01 18.90
C ALA A 17 5.84 -6.23 17.59
N LEU A 18 6.39 -6.76 16.49
CA LEU A 18 6.28 -6.15 15.15
C LEU A 18 4.86 -6.14 14.63
N ASP A 19 4.10 -7.23 14.80
CA ASP A 19 2.69 -7.29 14.41
C ASP A 19 1.87 -6.21 15.14
N SER A 20 2.09 -6.09 16.45
CA SER A 20 1.48 -5.06 17.28
C SER A 20 1.85 -3.64 16.83
N ALA A 21 3.12 -3.40 16.46
CA ALA A 21 3.58 -2.12 15.93
C ALA A 21 2.96 -1.79 14.56
N PHE A 22 2.86 -2.79 13.69
CA PHE A 22 2.22 -2.66 12.38
C PHE A 22 0.74 -2.30 12.52
N ILE A 23 -0.02 -3.01 13.36
CA ILE A 23 -1.43 -2.70 13.62
C ILE A 23 -1.58 -1.25 14.13
N ARG A 24 -0.79 -0.84 15.13
CA ARG A 24 -0.86 0.53 15.68
C ARG A 24 -0.54 1.59 14.65
N SER A 25 0.47 1.37 13.82
CA SER A 25 0.86 2.30 12.76
C SER A 25 -0.23 2.49 11.70
N ASN A 26 -1.01 1.44 11.42
CA ASN A 26 -2.16 1.52 10.51
C ASN A 26 -3.40 2.12 11.17
N ALA A 27 -3.66 1.81 12.45
CA ALA A 27 -4.80 2.34 13.20
C ALA A 27 -4.69 3.83 13.51
N ALA A 28 -3.47 4.36 13.60
CA ALA A 28 -3.22 5.79 13.76
C ALA A 28 -3.68 6.62 12.55
N GLU A 29 -3.82 6.00 11.38
CA GLU A 29 -4.38 6.65 10.20
C GLU A 29 -5.88 6.38 10.14
N THR A 30 -6.68 7.41 10.42
CA THR A 30 -8.13 7.30 10.29
C THR A 30 -8.49 7.29 8.81
N VAL A 31 -8.73 6.09 8.28
CA VAL A 31 -9.31 5.92 6.96
C VAL A 31 -10.82 6.20 7.06
N ILE A 32 -11.23 7.40 6.65
CA ILE A 32 -12.65 7.76 6.53
C ILE A 32 -13.08 7.43 5.09
N PRO A 33 -14.00 6.47 4.88
CA PRO A 33 -14.48 6.16 3.55
C PRO A 33 -15.10 7.40 2.90
N ARG A 34 -14.77 7.68 1.64
CA ARG A 34 -15.38 8.79 0.89
C ARG A 34 -16.88 8.61 0.70
N MET A 35 -17.31 7.36 0.60
CA MET A 35 -18.71 6.97 0.47
C MET A 35 -19.06 5.98 1.60
N PRO A 36 -20.17 6.19 2.34
CA PRO A 36 -20.68 5.24 3.31
C PRO A 36 -20.85 3.84 2.71
N LEU A 37 -20.53 2.82 3.49
CA LEU A 37 -20.61 1.42 3.02
C LEU A 37 -22.03 1.07 2.53
N SER A 38 -23.07 1.53 3.24
CA SER A 38 -24.47 1.30 2.86
C SER A 38 -24.81 1.83 1.46
N GLU A 39 -24.29 2.99 1.10
CA GLU A 39 -24.51 3.61 -0.22
C GLU A 39 -23.72 2.85 -1.30
N ARG A 40 -22.47 2.47 -1.00
CA ARG A 40 -21.64 1.69 -1.93
C ARG A 40 -22.23 0.32 -2.28
N TRP A 41 -22.83 -0.35 -1.31
CA TRP A 41 -23.44 -1.67 -1.54
C TRP A 41 -24.74 -1.59 -2.34
N SER A 42 -25.36 -0.41 -2.42
CA SER A 42 -26.54 -0.17 -3.27
C SER A 42 -26.20 0.04 -4.75
N LEU A 43 -24.91 0.23 -5.08
CA LEU A 43 -24.47 0.42 -6.46
C LEU A 43 -24.53 -0.89 -7.29
N PRO A 44 -24.79 -0.78 -8.60
CA PRO A 44 -24.59 -1.88 -9.55
C PRO A 44 -23.14 -2.41 -9.49
N PRO A 45 -22.90 -3.71 -9.82
CA PRO A 45 -21.57 -4.31 -9.66
C PRO A 45 -20.43 -3.55 -10.32
N ALA A 46 -20.61 -3.07 -11.56
CA ALA A 46 -19.58 -2.33 -12.30
C ALA A 46 -19.26 -0.96 -11.66
N GLU A 47 -20.29 -0.27 -11.16
CA GLU A 47 -20.14 1.03 -10.50
C GLU A 47 -19.51 0.91 -9.11
N ARG A 48 -19.88 -0.14 -8.37
CA ARG A 48 -19.24 -0.49 -7.09
C ARG A 48 -17.75 -0.77 -7.27
N GLU A 49 -17.38 -1.54 -8.29
CA GLU A 49 -15.97 -1.82 -8.60
C GLU A 49 -15.17 -0.54 -8.91
N ALA A 50 -15.79 0.39 -9.65
CA ALA A 50 -15.18 1.68 -9.93
C ALA A 50 -15.05 2.53 -8.66
N ALA A 51 -16.06 2.52 -7.79
CA ALA A 51 -16.03 3.20 -6.50
C ALA A 51 -14.94 2.63 -5.57
N ASP A 52 -14.76 1.31 -5.53
CA ASP A 52 -13.70 0.67 -4.74
C ASP A 52 -12.30 1.05 -5.23
N ARG A 53 -12.08 1.08 -6.56
CA ARG A 53 -10.81 1.56 -7.13
C ARG A 53 -10.55 3.03 -6.81
N ALA A 54 -11.59 3.87 -6.89
CA ALA A 54 -11.49 5.29 -6.57
C ALA A 54 -11.22 5.53 -5.08
N GLU A 55 -11.77 4.71 -4.19
CA GLU A 55 -11.50 4.74 -2.76
C GLU A 55 -10.04 4.41 -2.48
N ILE A 56 -9.54 3.30 -3.02
CA ILE A 56 -8.13 2.88 -2.86
C ILE A 56 -7.17 3.96 -3.36
N ALA A 57 -7.46 4.56 -4.52
CA ALA A 57 -6.66 5.64 -5.09
C ALA A 57 -6.70 6.93 -4.25
N SER A 58 -7.70 7.10 -3.39
CA SER A 58 -7.85 8.28 -2.54
C SER A 58 -7.11 8.21 -1.21
N TYR A 59 -6.59 7.03 -0.84
CA TYR A 59 -5.75 6.88 0.34
C TYR A 59 -4.43 7.62 0.16
N ASN A 60 -4.43 8.87 0.60
CA ASN A 60 -3.24 9.73 0.63
C ASN A 60 -2.39 9.36 1.85
N VAL A 61 -1.76 8.19 1.78
CA VAL A 61 -0.69 7.83 2.72
C VAL A 61 0.55 8.59 2.29
N THR A 62 1.20 9.30 3.20
CA THR A 62 2.46 9.99 2.87
C THR A 62 3.47 8.94 2.36
N ALA A 63 4.20 9.26 1.28
CA ALA A 63 5.11 8.30 0.65
C ALA A 63 6.12 7.69 1.65
N ASP A 64 6.53 8.48 2.64
CA ASP A 64 7.42 8.04 3.72
C ASP A 64 6.77 6.98 4.62
N HIS A 65 5.48 7.14 4.98
CA HIS A 65 4.74 6.13 5.76
C HIS A 65 4.56 4.83 4.99
N TRP A 66 4.37 4.90 3.66
CA TRP A 66 4.34 3.70 2.82
C TRP A 66 5.69 2.96 2.85
N GLY A 67 6.80 3.67 2.70
CA GLY A 67 8.15 3.10 2.81
C GLY A 67 8.39 2.46 4.18
N ALA A 68 7.96 3.12 5.26
CA ALA A 68 8.06 2.58 6.62
C ALA A 68 7.27 1.27 6.80
N ARG A 69 6.07 1.17 6.22
CA ARG A 69 5.26 -0.06 6.24
C ARG A 69 5.93 -1.20 5.48
N LEU A 70 6.51 -0.92 4.31
CA LEU A 70 7.28 -1.91 3.55
C LEU A 70 8.51 -2.39 4.34
N CYS A 71 9.16 -1.51 5.10
CA CYS A 71 10.23 -1.89 6.02
C CYS A 71 9.72 -2.82 7.13
N LEU A 72 8.57 -2.53 7.75
CA LEU A 72 7.96 -3.42 8.76
C LEU A 72 7.59 -4.79 8.19
N MET A 73 7.01 -4.83 6.99
CA MET A 73 6.69 -6.10 6.30
C MET A 73 7.96 -6.91 6.00
N SER A 74 8.99 -6.27 5.47
CA SER A 74 10.29 -6.91 5.20
C SER A 74 10.97 -7.42 6.48
N ALA A 75 10.83 -6.69 7.59
CA ALA A 75 11.33 -7.11 8.90
C ALA A 75 10.62 -8.37 9.41
N PHE A 76 9.29 -8.40 9.26
CA PHE A 76 8.45 -9.55 9.61
C PHE A 76 8.85 -10.80 8.82
N GLU A 77 9.00 -10.69 7.50
CA GLU A 77 9.46 -11.80 6.66
C GLU A 77 10.86 -12.29 7.04
N SER A 78 11.76 -11.36 7.39
CA SER A 78 13.12 -11.69 7.81
C SER A 78 13.14 -12.47 9.13
N LEU A 79 12.32 -12.10 10.12
CA LEU A 79 12.18 -12.85 11.37
C LEU A 79 11.56 -14.24 11.13
N HIS A 80 10.52 -14.34 10.32
CA HIS A 80 9.93 -15.64 9.98
C HIS A 80 10.90 -16.54 9.23
N SER A 81 11.74 -15.96 8.38
CA SER A 81 12.82 -16.70 7.74
C SER A 81 13.90 -17.14 8.73
N ALA A 82 14.27 -16.30 9.70
CA ALA A 82 15.20 -16.68 10.76
C ALA A 82 14.64 -17.84 11.59
N LEU A 83 13.37 -17.77 11.98
CA LEU A 83 12.66 -18.83 12.70
C LEU A 83 12.66 -20.15 11.92
N ARG A 84 12.36 -20.11 10.61
CA ARG A 84 12.39 -21.29 9.74
C ARG A 84 13.77 -21.93 9.66
N VAL A 85 14.84 -21.12 9.56
CA VAL A 85 16.22 -21.61 9.48
C VAL A 85 16.62 -22.32 10.78
N ILE A 86 16.36 -21.71 11.95
CA ILE A 86 16.73 -22.31 13.24
C ILE A 86 15.87 -23.51 13.63
N SER A 87 14.62 -23.53 13.19
CA SER A 87 13.69 -24.64 13.46
C SER A 87 13.93 -25.84 12.54
N SER A 88 14.83 -25.71 11.55
CA SER A 88 15.19 -26.80 10.67
C SER A 88 16.03 -27.86 11.39
N SER A 89 15.80 -29.13 11.07
CA SER A 89 16.46 -30.28 11.71
C SER A 89 17.99 -30.21 11.64
N ARG A 90 18.55 -29.54 10.61
CA ARG A 90 20.01 -29.35 10.44
C ARG A 90 20.62 -28.37 11.43
N ALA A 91 19.90 -27.31 11.83
CA ALA A 91 20.37 -26.35 12.82
C ALA A 91 20.35 -26.94 14.25
N HIS A 92 19.52 -27.96 14.47
CA HIS A 92 19.38 -28.69 15.72
C HIS A 92 20.51 -29.70 15.96
N SER A 93 21.02 -30.33 14.88
CA SER A 93 22.07 -31.35 14.95
C SER A 93 23.49 -30.79 14.95
N ASP A 94 23.69 -29.53 14.51
CA ASP A 94 25.01 -28.88 14.47
C ASP A 94 24.90 -27.37 14.80
N PRO A 95 25.19 -26.98 16.06
CA PRO A 95 25.20 -25.58 16.49
C PRO A 95 26.27 -24.70 15.81
N HIS A 96 27.28 -25.30 15.14
CA HIS A 96 28.30 -24.57 14.37
C HIS A 96 27.92 -24.37 12.90
N ALA A 97 26.77 -24.93 12.48
CA ALA A 97 26.28 -24.79 11.12
C ALA A 97 26.07 -23.31 10.75
N SER A 98 26.36 -22.97 9.49
CA SER A 98 26.12 -21.64 8.91
C SER A 98 24.70 -21.12 9.15
N ALA A 99 23.73 -22.02 9.33
CA ALA A 99 22.34 -21.73 9.66
C ALA A 99 22.17 -20.76 10.85
N TRP A 100 22.97 -20.90 11.91
CA TRP A 100 22.89 -20.00 13.07
C TRP A 100 23.36 -18.58 12.75
N ARG A 101 24.41 -18.46 11.93
CA ARG A 101 24.89 -17.17 11.43
C ARG A 101 23.88 -16.52 10.49
N ASP A 102 23.27 -17.31 9.60
CA ASP A 102 22.26 -16.84 8.66
C ASP A 102 20.99 -16.37 9.38
N ALA A 103 20.51 -17.11 10.38
CA ALA A 103 19.38 -16.71 11.21
C ALA A 103 19.67 -15.42 11.99
N THR A 104 20.87 -15.31 12.57
CA THR A 104 21.29 -14.10 13.30
C THR A 104 21.37 -12.90 12.36
N ALA A 105 21.92 -13.05 11.16
CA ALA A 105 21.98 -11.98 10.17
C ALA A 105 20.58 -11.51 9.75
N ARG A 106 19.64 -12.44 9.56
CA ARG A 106 18.24 -12.12 9.23
C ARG A 106 17.52 -11.40 10.38
N ALA A 107 17.76 -11.82 11.62
CA ALA A 107 17.23 -11.13 12.80
C ALA A 107 17.82 -9.71 12.95
N ALA A 108 19.11 -9.54 12.68
CA ALA A 108 19.75 -8.22 12.68
C ALA A 108 19.18 -7.31 11.59
N GLU A 109 18.96 -7.83 10.38
CA GLU A 109 18.33 -7.07 9.30
C GLU A 109 16.88 -6.68 9.65
N ALA A 110 16.11 -7.57 10.26
CA ALA A 110 14.79 -7.25 10.76
C ALA A 110 14.82 -6.10 11.78
N SER A 111 15.77 -6.11 12.71
CA SER A 111 15.98 -5.02 13.67
C SER A 111 16.31 -3.71 12.97
N ARG A 112 17.20 -3.72 11.98
CA ARG A 112 17.58 -2.52 11.21
C ARG A 112 16.37 -1.93 10.48
N LEU A 113 15.59 -2.76 9.81
CA LEU A 113 14.38 -2.34 9.09
C LEU A 113 13.30 -1.79 10.02
N ALA A 114 13.10 -2.42 11.19
CA ALA A 114 12.17 -1.95 12.20
C ALA A 114 12.58 -0.57 12.76
N GLN A 115 13.88 -0.32 12.95
CA GLN A 115 14.40 0.98 13.38
C GLN A 115 14.16 2.06 12.32
N CYS A 116 14.44 1.78 11.04
CA CYS A 116 14.15 2.71 9.95
C CYS A 116 12.66 3.08 9.91
N ALA A 117 11.77 2.10 10.09
CA ALA A 117 10.33 2.36 10.15
C ALA A 117 9.94 3.22 11.36
N ALA A 118 10.51 2.94 12.54
CA ALA A 118 10.25 3.70 13.76
C ALA A 118 10.67 5.18 13.63
N GLU A 119 11.80 5.47 12.98
CA GLU A 119 12.26 6.84 12.75
C GLU A 119 11.31 7.66 11.86
N VAL A 120 10.63 7.00 10.92
CA VAL A 120 9.66 7.66 10.03
C VAL A 120 8.32 7.83 10.73
N LEU A 121 7.82 6.78 11.39
CA LEU A 121 6.51 6.76 12.06
C LEU A 121 6.49 7.56 13.38
N GLY A 122 7.65 7.74 14.02
CA GLY A 122 7.78 8.48 15.28
C GLY A 122 7.90 10.00 15.11
N LYS A 123 7.99 10.52 13.88
CA LYS A 123 8.04 11.96 13.62
C LYS A 123 6.62 12.55 13.53
N PRO A 124 6.31 13.65 14.25
CA PRO A 124 5.04 14.34 14.04
C PRO A 124 4.97 14.84 12.60
N GLN A 125 3.91 14.45 11.89
CA GLN A 125 3.66 14.95 10.54
C GLN A 125 3.39 16.45 10.58
N VAL A 126 4.37 17.25 10.13
CA VAL A 126 4.09 18.62 9.71
C VAL A 126 3.58 18.53 8.27
N LEU A 127 2.26 18.37 8.11
CA LEU A 127 1.64 18.56 6.81
C LEU A 127 1.91 20.02 6.39
N PRO A 128 2.51 20.28 5.21
CA PRO A 128 2.52 21.62 4.67
C PRO A 128 1.06 22.03 4.47
N VAL A 129 0.59 23.03 5.20
CA VAL A 129 -0.78 23.57 5.14
C VAL A 129 -1.20 23.92 3.70
N ALA A 130 -0.25 24.10 2.79
CA ALA A 130 -0.46 24.29 1.36
C ALA A 130 -1.12 23.11 0.62
N ALA A 131 -1.09 21.88 1.15
CA ALA A 131 -1.65 20.69 0.50
C ALA A 131 -3.14 20.43 0.82
N LEU A 132 -3.76 21.24 1.68
CA LEU A 132 -5.18 21.14 2.04
C LEU A 132 -6.08 22.13 1.28
N ARG A 133 -5.62 22.67 0.14
CA ARG A 133 -6.54 23.38 -0.74
C ARG A 133 -7.49 22.36 -1.36
N PRO A 134 -8.82 22.52 -1.23
CA PRO A 134 -9.74 21.77 -2.07
C PRO A 134 -9.51 22.25 -3.50
N GLU A 135 -8.72 21.51 -4.30
CA GLU A 135 -8.77 21.63 -5.75
C GLU A 135 -10.12 21.09 -6.23
N GLY A 136 -11.12 21.96 -6.14
CA GLY A 136 -12.45 21.80 -6.68
C GLY A 136 -12.72 22.89 -7.72
N ASP A 137 -11.77 23.15 -8.61
CA ASP A 137 -12.03 23.91 -9.84
C ASP A 137 -12.43 22.90 -10.93
N ILE A 138 -13.60 22.27 -10.73
CA ILE A 138 -14.24 21.47 -11.77
C ILE A 138 -14.69 22.46 -12.85
N ARG A 139 -13.84 22.72 -13.82
CA ARG A 139 -14.28 23.35 -15.07
C ARG A 139 -15.36 22.45 -15.68
N PRO A 140 -16.54 22.96 -16.02
CA PRO A 140 -17.52 22.15 -16.73
C PRO A 140 -16.90 21.69 -18.04
N VAL A 141 -16.73 20.37 -18.19
CA VAL A 141 -16.35 19.76 -19.46
C VAL A 141 -17.50 20.05 -20.42
N ARG A 142 -17.28 20.96 -21.38
CA ARG A 142 -18.21 21.14 -22.50
C ARG A 142 -18.34 19.78 -23.20
N PRO A 143 -19.56 19.27 -23.44
CA PRO A 143 -19.70 18.04 -24.20
C PRO A 143 -19.10 18.24 -25.59
N ALA A 144 -18.28 17.28 -26.01
CA ALA A 144 -17.66 17.26 -27.33
C ALA A 144 -18.76 17.39 -28.40
N GLN A 145 -18.65 18.42 -29.24
CA GLN A 145 -19.51 18.53 -30.42
C GLN A 145 -19.20 17.35 -31.34
N ALA A 146 -20.19 16.49 -31.56
CA ALA A 146 -20.12 15.44 -32.56
C ALA A 146 -19.88 16.06 -33.95
N PRO A 147 -19.03 15.45 -34.80
CA PRO A 147 -18.80 15.96 -36.14
C PRO A 147 -20.08 15.83 -36.97
N LEU A 148 -20.57 16.97 -37.49
CA LEU A 148 -21.68 17.05 -38.43
C LEU A 148 -21.34 16.20 -39.67
N ALA A 149 -22.26 15.30 -40.01
CA ALA A 149 -22.23 14.52 -41.24
C ALA A 149 -22.12 15.47 -42.45
N ARG A 150 -21.14 15.23 -43.32
CA ARG A 150 -21.03 15.92 -44.61
C ARG A 150 -22.16 15.41 -45.52
N GLU A 151 -23.17 16.24 -45.73
CA GLU A 151 -24.15 16.01 -46.79
C GLU A 151 -23.45 16.14 -48.15
N HIS A 152 -23.55 15.08 -48.94
CA HIS A 152 -23.24 15.05 -50.36
C HIS A 152 -24.33 15.82 -51.12
N THR A 153 -23.97 16.95 -51.73
CA THR A 153 -24.78 17.56 -52.79
C THR A 153 -23.90 17.78 -54.01
N GLY A 154 -24.11 16.93 -55.03
CA GLY A 154 -23.53 17.09 -56.36
C GLY A 154 -24.10 18.31 -57.12
N PRO A 155 -23.46 18.74 -58.21
CA PRO A 155 -23.88 19.92 -58.94
C PRO A 155 -25.12 19.65 -59.81
N VAL A 156 -26.16 20.47 -59.64
CA VAL A 156 -27.33 20.52 -60.53
C VAL A 156 -27.00 21.45 -61.70
N SER A 157 -26.91 20.89 -62.90
CA SER A 157 -26.80 21.62 -64.16
C SER A 157 -28.07 22.45 -64.44
N ARG A 158 -27.90 23.74 -64.77
CA ARG A 158 -28.96 24.60 -65.35
C ARG A 158 -28.74 24.72 -66.86
N PRO A 159 -29.78 24.62 -67.71
CA PRO A 159 -29.73 25.14 -69.07
C PRO A 159 -30.07 26.64 -69.08
N MET A 160 -29.22 27.44 -69.73
CA MET A 160 -29.56 28.81 -70.13
C MET A 160 -30.34 28.76 -71.44
N GLY A 161 -31.48 29.46 -71.49
CA GLY A 161 -32.16 29.81 -72.72
C GLY A 161 -32.27 31.33 -72.82
N LEU A 162 -31.70 31.89 -73.89
CA LEU A 162 -32.25 32.93 -74.76
C LEU A 162 -31.52 32.84 -76.10
#